data_AF-A0A316MRP6-F1
#
_entry.id   AF-A0A316MRP6-F1
#
_cell.length_a   1.000
_cell.length_b   1.000
_cell.length_c   1.000
_cell.angle_alpha   90.00
_cell.angle_beta   90.00
_cell.angle_gamma   90.00
#
_symmetry.space_group_name_H-M   'P 1'
#
loop_
_entity.id
_entity.type
_entity.pdbx_description
1 polymer ?
#
loop_
_entity_poly.entity_id
_entity_poly.type
_entity_poly.pdbx_seq_one_letter_code
_entity_poly.pdbx_strand_id
1 'polypeptide(L)'
;MVLDSANNVFVGPNGYFKIVIDDFDGTRINAWHFEDADGNKSVNLARLSTGGHIDLLANISCGTVGSFATRDIVRRMENEQAAAGLIMKK
;
A
#
# COMPACT_ATOMS: atom_id res chain seq x y z
N MET A 1 4.56 -14.48 10.45
CA MET A 1 3.19 -14.98 10.26
C MET A 1 2.88 -14.93 8.78
N VAL A 2 2.25 -15.96 8.23
CA VAL A 2 1.79 -16.00 6.83
C VAL A 2 0.27 -15.96 6.87
N LEU A 3 -0.34 -15.16 6.00
CA LEU A 3 -1.80 -15.12 5.86
C LEU A 3 -2.23 -16.08 4.74
N ASP A 4 -3.31 -16.82 4.97
CA ASP A 4 -3.88 -17.80 4.05
C ASP A 4 -5.40 -17.91 4.26
N SER A 5 -6.03 -18.94 3.68
CA SER A 5 -7.47 -19.19 3.82
C SER A 5 -7.91 -19.54 5.25
N ALA A 6 -7.02 -20.06 6.10
CA ALA A 6 -7.31 -20.40 7.49
C ALA A 6 -6.98 -19.25 8.46
N ASN A 7 -6.01 -18.40 8.11
CA ASN A 7 -5.53 -17.27 8.88
C ASN A 7 -5.52 -16.03 7.98
N ASN A 8 -6.70 -15.52 7.66
CA ASN A 8 -6.85 -14.48 6.63
C ASN A 8 -6.74 -13.04 7.16
N VAL A 9 -6.55 -12.86 8.48
CA VAL A 9 -6.49 -11.53 9.11
C VAL A 9 -5.18 -11.37 9.89
N PHE A 10 -4.43 -10.33 9.57
CA PHE A 10 -3.37 -9.80 10.43
C PHE A 10 -3.93 -8.62 11.20
N VAL A 11 -3.75 -8.62 12.53
CA VAL A 11 -4.09 -7.48 13.39
C VAL A 11 -2.81 -6.72 13.73
N GLY A 12 -2.80 -5.43 13.41
CA GLY A 12 -1.69 -4.53 13.71
C GLY A 12 -1.54 -4.26 15.21
N PRO A 13 -0.39 -3.68 15.62
CA PRO A 13 -0.14 -3.34 17.02
C PRO A 13 -1.28 -2.52 17.61
N ASN A 14 -1.69 -2.88 18.83
CA ASN A 14 -2.78 -2.24 19.59
C ASN A 14 -4.12 -2.18 18.84
N GLY A 15 -4.32 -2.96 17.78
CA GLY A 15 -5.54 -2.96 16.99
C GLY A 15 -5.71 -1.74 16.08
N TYR A 16 -4.64 -0.97 15.81
CA TYR A 16 -4.74 0.25 14.99
C TYR A 16 -5.06 0.03 13.52
N PHE A 17 -4.80 -1.18 13.01
CA PHE A 17 -5.17 -1.56 11.66
C PHE A 17 -5.30 -3.07 11.53
N LYS A 18 -5.87 -3.52 10.42
CA LYS A 18 -5.85 -4.91 9.99
C LYS A 18 -5.46 -5.00 8.52
N ILE A 19 -4.84 -6.13 8.16
CA ILE A 19 -4.73 -6.57 6.77
C ILE A 19 -5.60 -7.80 6.65
N VAL A 20 -6.53 -7.78 5.69
CA VAL A 20 -7.53 -8.83 5.52
C VAL A 20 -7.42 -9.38 4.10
N ILE A 21 -7.21 -10.69 4.00
CA ILE A 21 -7.32 -11.45 2.76
C ILE A 21 -8.78 -11.82 2.55
N ASP A 22 -9.37 -11.28 1.49
CA ASP A 22 -10.77 -11.49 1.14
C ASP A 22 -10.95 -12.68 0.20
N ASP A 23 -10.01 -12.89 -0.71
CA ASP A 23 -10.04 -13.96 -1.71
C ASP A 23 -8.63 -14.51 -1.96
N PHE A 24 -8.47 -15.80 -1.71
CA PHE A 24 -7.23 -16.56 -1.91
C PHE A 24 -7.57 -17.90 -2.54
N ASP A 25 -7.02 -18.17 -3.73
CA ASP A 25 -7.29 -19.40 -4.48
C ASP A 25 -6.39 -20.59 -4.09
N GLY A 26 -5.59 -20.44 -3.03
CA GLY A 26 -4.58 -21.41 -2.60
C GLY A 26 -3.18 -21.13 -3.16
N THR A 27 -3.06 -20.28 -4.19
CA THR A 27 -1.78 -19.88 -4.78
C THR A 27 -1.61 -18.36 -4.82
N ARG A 28 -2.68 -17.61 -5.10
CA ARG A 28 -2.67 -16.17 -5.30
C ARG A 28 -3.78 -15.49 -4.50
N ILE A 29 -3.43 -14.33 -3.94
CA ILE A 29 -4.39 -13.41 -3.34
C ILE A 29 -5.05 -12.60 -4.45
N ASN A 30 -6.34 -12.82 -4.67
CA ASN A 30 -7.16 -12.17 -5.69
C ASN A 30 -7.87 -10.92 -5.15
N ALA A 31 -8.08 -10.86 -3.83
CA ALA A 31 -8.59 -9.69 -3.15
C ALA A 31 -8.04 -9.58 -1.71
N TRP A 32 -7.62 -8.36 -1.36
CA TRP A 32 -7.28 -8.01 0.02
C TRP A 32 -7.46 -6.51 0.24
N HIS A 33 -7.66 -6.12 1.50
CA HIS A 33 -7.76 -4.73 1.91
C HIS A 33 -7.01 -4.43 3.21
N PHE A 34 -6.73 -3.15 3.39
CA PHE A 34 -6.34 -2.55 4.66
C PHE A 34 -7.59 -2.01 5.35
N GLU A 35 -7.73 -2.26 6.64
CA GLU A 35 -8.80 -1.74 7.50
C GLU A 35 -8.17 -0.92 8.64
N ASP A 36 -8.67 0.29 8.90
CA ASP A 36 -8.22 1.10 10.03
C ASP A 36 -8.93 0.74 11.35
N ALA A 37 -8.52 1.38 12.45
CA ALA A 37 -9.09 1.13 13.78
C ALA A 37 -10.60 1.42 13.88
N ASP A 38 -11.10 2.31 13.02
CA ASP A 38 -12.52 2.71 12.98
C ASP A 38 -13.34 1.79 12.07
N GLY A 39 -12.70 0.83 11.40
CA GLY A 39 -13.33 -0.11 10.48
C GLY A 39 -13.45 0.40 9.04
N ASN A 40 -12.83 1.54 8.69
CA ASN A 40 -12.81 2.01 7.30
C ASN A 40 -11.88 1.12 6.47
N LYS A 41 -12.33 0.79 5.26
CA LYS A 41 -11.62 -0.14 4.37
C LYS A 41 -11.05 0.57 3.17
N SER A 42 -9.85 0.16 2.77
CA SER A 42 -9.33 0.51 1.46
C SER A 42 -10.13 -0.17 0.34
N VAL A 43 -9.89 0.26 -0.89
CA VAL A 43 -10.26 -0.53 -2.08
C VAL A 43 -9.52 -1.88 -2.09
N ASN A 44 -9.91 -2.79 -2.98
CA ASN A 44 -9.16 -4.02 -3.21
C ASN A 44 -7.76 -3.71 -3.76
N LEU A 45 -6.73 -3.96 -2.95
CA LEU A 45 -5.34 -3.64 -3.26
C LEU A 45 -4.68 -4.68 -4.18
N ALA A 46 -5.23 -5.90 -4.30
CA ALA A 46 -4.72 -6.91 -5.23
C ALA A 46 -4.77 -6.41 -6.68
N ARG A 47 -5.82 -5.65 -7.04
CA ARG A 47 -6.00 -5.07 -8.38
C ARG A 47 -4.95 -4.02 -8.73
N LEU A 48 -4.44 -3.29 -7.75
CA LEU A 48 -3.45 -2.22 -7.96
C LEU A 48 -2.04 -2.79 -8.18
N SER A 49 -1.75 -3.95 -7.61
CA SER A 49 -0.44 -4.59 -7.74
C SER A 49 -0.17 -5.16 -9.13
N THR A 50 -1.21 -5.43 -9.94
CA THR A 50 -1.12 -6.20 -11.19
C THR A 50 -0.37 -7.55 -11.06
N GLY A 51 -0.29 -8.12 -9.85
CA GLY A 51 0.48 -9.33 -9.55
C GLY A 51 1.91 -9.11 -9.07
N GLY A 52 2.34 -7.85 -8.93
CA GLY A 52 3.60 -7.47 -8.32
C GLY A 52 3.47 -7.15 -6.82
N HIS A 53 4.52 -6.55 -6.27
CA HIS A 53 4.52 -6.03 -4.91
C HIS A 53 3.93 -4.62 -4.87
N ILE A 54 3.29 -4.27 -3.76
CA ILE A 54 2.78 -2.93 -3.51
C ILE A 54 3.28 -2.43 -2.15
N ASP A 55 3.77 -1.20 -2.12
CA ASP A 55 4.07 -0.48 -0.90
C ASP A 55 2.86 0.38 -0.53
N LEU A 56 2.36 0.21 0.70
CA LEU A 56 1.21 0.97 1.21
C LEU A 56 1.68 2.02 2.21
N LEU A 57 1.32 3.28 1.97
CA LEU A 57 1.40 4.36 2.95
C LEU A 57 -0.02 4.71 3.41
N ALA A 58 -0.34 4.42 4.67
CA ALA A 58 -1.64 4.71 5.27
C ALA A 58 -1.62 6.03 6.04
N ASN A 59 -2.74 6.75 6.05
CA ASN A 59 -2.90 8.02 6.76
C ASN A 59 -1.96 9.14 6.26
N ILE A 60 -2.08 9.52 4.98
CA ILE A 60 -1.30 10.60 4.36
C ILE A 60 -1.53 11.97 5.05
N SER A 61 -2.65 12.16 5.75
CA SER A 61 -2.92 13.36 6.54
C SER A 61 -2.07 13.45 7.82
N CYS A 62 -1.47 12.33 8.27
CA CYS A 62 -0.47 12.36 9.33
C CYS A 62 0.78 13.12 8.84
N GLY A 63 1.23 14.12 9.60
CA GLY A 63 2.35 14.98 9.19
C GLY A 63 3.65 14.22 8.87
N THR A 64 3.93 13.12 9.58
CA THR A 64 5.11 12.28 9.31
C THR A 64 4.96 11.48 8.02
N VAL A 65 3.84 10.80 7.83
CA VAL A 65 3.61 9.96 6.64
C VAL A 65 3.44 10.83 5.40
N GLY A 66 2.66 11.91 5.49
CA GLY A 66 2.46 12.86 4.42
C GLY A 66 3.76 13.49 3.94
N SER A 67 4.60 13.98 4.86
CA SER A 67 5.91 14.56 4.50
C SER A 67 6.81 13.55 3.77
N PHE A 68 6.85 12.29 4.24
CA PHE A 68 7.58 11.22 3.57
C PHE A 68 7.03 10.95 2.17
N ALA A 69 5.71 10.79 2.04
CA ALA A 69 5.04 10.50 0.78
C ALA A 69 5.28 11.61 -0.25
N THR A 70 5.12 12.88 0.15
CA THR A 70 5.37 14.04 -0.72
C THR A 70 6.80 14.04 -1.23
N ARG A 71 7.79 13.83 -0.36
CA ARG A 71 9.20 13.79 -0.76
C ARG A 71 9.48 12.67 -1.77
N ASP A 72 8.93 11.47 -1.53
CA ASP A 72 9.11 10.34 -2.45
C ASP A 72 8.46 10.60 -3.80
N ILE A 73 7.23 11.12 -3.82
CA ILE A 73 6.49 11.48 -5.04
C ILE A 73 7.27 12.54 -5.84
N VAL A 74 7.72 13.63 -5.20
CA VAL A 74 8.50 14.67 -5.87
C VAL A 74 9.77 14.08 -6.50
N ARG A 75 10.48 13.23 -5.78
CA ARG A 75 11.70 12.58 -6.29
C ARG A 75 11.42 11.66 -7.49
N ARG A 76 10.31 10.93 -7.48
CA ARG A 76 9.90 10.09 -8.62
C ARG A 76 9.56 10.95 -9.84
N MET A 77 8.78 12.01 -9.65
CA MET A 77 8.46 12.96 -10.71
C MET A 77 9.72 13.59 -11.32
N GLU A 78 10.68 14.01 -10.50
CA GLU A 78 11.97 14.53 -10.99
C GLU A 78 12.73 13.48 -11.82
N ASN A 79 12.77 12.22 -11.37
CA ASN A 79 13.43 11.15 -12.11
C ASN A 79 12.74 10.88 -13.46
N GLU A 80 11.41 10.86 -13.49
CA GLU A 80 10.63 10.66 -14.72
C GLU A 80 10.81 11.81 -15.70
N GLN A 81 10.76 13.06 -15.22
CA GLN A 81 10.99 14.24 -16.06
C GLN A 81 12.43 14.30 -16.59
N ALA A 82 13.42 13.92 -15.78
CA ALA A 82 14.81 13.82 -16.22
C ALA A 82 15.00 12.72 -17.27
N ALA A 83 14.37 11.55 -17.09
CA ALA A 83 14.39 10.47 -18.08
C ALA A 83 13.71 10.87 -19.40
N ALA A 84 12.68 11.73 -19.34
CA ALA A 84 12.03 12.32 -20.50
C ALA A 84 12.80 13.51 -21.12
N GLY A 85 13.93 13.93 -20.52
CA GLY A 85 14.72 15.08 -20.99
C GLY A 85 14.06 16.45 -20.76
N LEU A 86 13.01 16.52 -19.96
CA LEU A 86 12.26 17.76 -19.67
C LEU A 86 13.00 18.65 -18.67
N ILE A 87 13.79 18.06 -17.79
CA ILE A 87 14.61 18.77 -16.79
C ILE A 87 16.02 18.20 -16.78
N MET A 88 17.00 19.05 -16.44
CA MET A 88 18.37 18.61 -16.18
C MET A 88 18.54 18.28 -14.71
N LYS A 89 19.04 17.08 -14.42
CA LYS A 89 19.47 16.70 -13.07
C LYS A 89 20.78 17.43 -12.76
N LYS A 90 20.81 18.17 -11.66
CA LYS A 90 22.06 18.75 -11.14
C LYS A 90 22.98 17.66 -10.60
#